data_AF-A0A9Q3XU68-F1
#
_entry.id   AF-A0A9Q3XU68-F1
#
_cell.length_a   1.000
_cell.length_b   1.000
_cell.length_c   1.000
_cell.angle_alpha   90.00
_cell.angle_beta   90.00
_cell.angle_gamma   90.00
#
_symmetry.space_group_name_H-M   'P 1'
#
loop_
_entity.id
_entity.type
_entity.pdbx_description
1 polymer ?
#
loop_
_entity_poly.entity_id
_entity_poly.type
_entity_poly.pdbx_seq_one_letter_code
_entity_poly.pdbx_strand_id
1 'polypeptide(L)'
;MTVLIIGDADRPDSAGERPGRFAARGPESDAWFDAETERAVVGWRCVLIGSAADVAVYRERALRAGAEPDEISVGVTPDGDLDVYCPVCGTVGPAPPCGSCGADLVVTDHVSSRLAARLGVPDAAP
;
A
#
# COMPACT_ATOMS: atom_id res chain seq x y z
N MET A 1 -11.74 7.01 -1.66
CA MET A 1 -10.86 5.93 -2.17
C MET A 1 -11.50 4.60 -1.79
N THR A 2 -11.05 3.45 -2.28
CA THR A 2 -11.54 2.14 -1.80
C THR A 2 -10.39 1.17 -1.91
N VAL A 3 -10.00 0.61 -0.77
CA VAL A 3 -9.10 -0.53 -0.66
C VAL A 3 -9.98 -1.78 -0.74
N LEU A 4 -9.85 -2.53 -1.84
CA LEU A 4 -10.49 -3.84 -1.97
C LEU A 4 -9.40 -4.90 -1.76
N ILE A 5 -9.59 -5.72 -0.73
CA ILE A 5 -8.73 -6.86 -0.42
C ILE A 5 -9.56 -8.12 -0.64
N ILE A 6 -9.19 -8.92 -1.62
CA ILE A 6 -9.82 -10.22 -1.89
C ILE A 6 -8.81 -11.28 -1.50
N GLY A 7 -9.04 -11.97 -0.38
CA GLY A 7 -8.37 -13.24 -0.09
C GLY A 7 -9.29 -14.37 -0.55
N ASP A 8 -8.91 -15.15 -1.56
CA ASP A 8 -9.54 -16.46 -1.79
C ASP A 8 -8.65 -17.40 -2.61
N ALA A 9 -8.37 -18.59 -2.06
CA ALA A 9 -8.47 -19.85 -2.82
C ALA A 9 -8.37 -21.08 -1.88
N ASP A 10 -9.37 -21.96 -1.98
CA ASP A 10 -9.48 -23.35 -1.50
C ASP A 10 -9.78 -23.62 -0.01
N ARG A 11 -10.83 -22.98 0.53
CA ARG A 11 -11.60 -23.57 1.63
C ARG A 11 -13.00 -23.98 1.14
N PRO A 12 -13.41 -25.27 1.26
CA PRO A 12 -14.80 -25.66 1.02
C PRO A 12 -15.77 -25.02 2.03
N ASP A 13 -15.27 -24.57 3.20
CA ASP A 13 -16.07 -23.93 4.25
C ASP A 13 -16.06 -22.39 4.20
N SER A 14 -15.29 -21.74 3.30
CA SER A 14 -15.19 -20.28 3.19
C SER A 14 -16.07 -19.68 2.09
N ALA A 15 -16.95 -20.48 1.47
CA ALA A 15 -18.03 -20.01 0.62
C ALA A 15 -19.04 -19.18 1.46
N GLY A 16 -18.64 -17.99 1.89
CA GLY A 16 -19.41 -17.15 2.81
C GLY A 16 -18.70 -15.93 3.40
N GLU A 17 -17.37 -15.86 3.44
CA GLU A 17 -16.68 -14.68 3.99
C GLU A 17 -16.55 -13.59 2.91
N ARG A 18 -17.13 -12.41 3.15
CA ARG A 18 -17.13 -11.32 2.15
C ARG A 18 -15.71 -10.76 2.01
N PRO A 19 -15.23 -10.43 0.79
CA PRO A 19 -13.95 -9.76 0.63
C PRO A 19 -13.91 -8.46 1.44
N GLY A 20 -12.81 -8.23 2.15
CA GLY A 20 -12.59 -7.03 2.95
C GLY A 20 -12.57 -5.80 2.04
N ARG A 21 -13.58 -4.94 2.17
CA ARG A 21 -13.69 -3.72 1.36
C ARG A 21 -13.75 -2.51 2.29
N PHE A 22 -12.70 -1.70 2.21
CA PHE A 22 -12.51 -0.53 3.06
C PHE A 22 -12.41 0.73 2.21
N ALA A 23 -12.82 1.89 2.74
CA ALA A 23 -12.73 3.15 2.00
C ALA A 23 -11.29 3.71 1.92
N ALA A 24 -10.44 3.36 2.88
CA ALA A 24 -9.04 3.75 2.93
C ALA A 24 -8.31 2.79 3.88
N ARG A 25 -6.97 2.81 3.86
CA ARG A 25 -6.19 2.18 4.92
C ARG A 25 -6.46 2.85 6.27
N GLY A 26 -6.66 2.04 7.29
CA GLY A 26 -6.82 2.47 8.67
C GLY A 26 -6.90 1.28 9.63
N PRO A 27 -7.16 1.52 10.92
CA PRO A 27 -7.12 0.47 11.94
C PRO A 27 -8.02 -0.74 11.66
N GLU A 28 -9.20 -0.50 11.07
CA GLU A 28 -10.15 -1.57 10.74
C GLU A 28 -9.65 -2.46 9.60
N SER A 29 -9.16 -1.87 8.51
CA SER A 29 -8.60 -2.60 7.38
C SER A 29 -7.29 -3.29 7.77
N ASP A 30 -6.52 -2.69 8.68
CA ASP A 30 -5.30 -3.28 9.22
C ASP A 30 -5.59 -4.53 10.03
N ALA A 31 -6.51 -4.47 10.98
CA ALA A 31 -6.88 -5.62 11.81
C ALA A 31 -7.51 -6.75 10.98
N TRP A 32 -8.35 -6.40 10.01
CA TRP A 32 -8.94 -7.40 9.11
C TRP A 32 -7.86 -8.12 8.29
N PHE A 33 -6.89 -7.38 7.75
CA PHE A 33 -5.83 -7.94 6.94
C PHE A 33 -4.90 -8.84 7.74
N ASP A 34 -4.50 -8.43 8.95
CA ASP A 34 -3.67 -9.26 9.83
C ASP A 34 -4.36 -10.59 10.10
N ALA A 35 -5.64 -10.53 10.49
CA ALA A 35 -6.42 -11.73 10.77
C ALA A 35 -6.54 -12.65 9.54
N GLU A 36 -6.64 -12.10 8.33
CA GLU A 36 -6.70 -12.86 7.07
C GLU A 36 -5.35 -13.50 6.73
N THR A 37 -4.24 -12.78 6.94
CA THR A 37 -2.91 -13.33 6.71
C THR A 37 -2.51 -14.39 7.75
N GLU A 38 -2.96 -14.26 9.00
CA GLU A 38 -2.72 -15.26 10.06
C GLU A 38 -3.38 -16.61 9.77
N ARG A 39 -4.49 -16.61 9.04
CA ARG A 39 -5.23 -17.83 8.66
C ARG A 39 -4.88 -18.33 7.26
N ALA A 40 -3.98 -17.64 6.54
CA ALA A 40 -3.60 -18.00 5.20
C ALA A 40 -2.85 -19.35 5.17
N VAL A 41 -3.05 -20.11 4.11
CA VAL A 41 -2.39 -21.39 3.85
C VAL A 41 -1.73 -21.35 2.48
N VAL A 42 -0.80 -22.27 2.21
CA VAL A 42 -0.14 -22.38 0.90
C VAL A 42 -1.20 -22.49 -0.21
N GLY A 43 -1.08 -21.66 -1.24
CA GLY A 43 -2.08 -21.55 -2.32
C GLY A 43 -3.09 -20.43 -2.12
N TRP A 44 -2.98 -19.65 -1.04
CA TRP A 44 -3.76 -18.43 -0.82
C TRP A 44 -3.58 -17.47 -1.99
N ARG A 45 -4.65 -16.78 -2.41
CA ARG A 45 -4.55 -15.72 -3.41
C ARG A 45 -5.11 -14.43 -2.87
N CYS A 46 -4.30 -13.40 -2.88
CA CYS A 46 -4.62 -12.07 -2.41
C CYS A 46 -4.67 -11.10 -3.59
N VAL A 47 -5.77 -10.37 -3.75
CA VAL A 47 -5.88 -9.25 -4.68
C VAL A 47 -5.93 -7.95 -3.89
N LEU A 48 -4.96 -7.07 -4.13
CA LEU A 48 -4.85 -5.75 -3.51
C LEU A 48 -5.19 -4.68 -4.54
N ILE A 49 -6.27 -3.94 -4.31
CA ILE A 49 -6.68 -2.84 -5.18
C ILE A 49 -6.82 -1.56 -4.36
N GLY A 50 -6.17 -0.48 -4.78
CA GLY A 50 -6.20 0.80 -4.07
C GLY A 50 -5.15 1.78 -4.59
N SER A 51 -4.89 2.85 -3.83
CA SER A 51 -3.77 3.75 -4.13
C SER A 51 -2.45 3.01 -4.11
N ALA A 52 -1.43 3.57 -4.79
CA ALA A 52 -0.10 3.00 -4.77
C ALA A 52 0.45 2.86 -3.34
N ALA A 53 0.16 3.82 -2.46
CA ALA A 53 0.55 3.78 -1.03
C ALA A 53 -0.08 2.60 -0.30
N ASP A 54 -1.41 2.49 -0.34
CA ASP A 54 -2.15 1.47 0.42
C ASP A 54 -1.78 0.07 -0.05
N VAL A 55 -1.77 -0.13 -1.37
CA VAL A 55 -1.38 -1.39 -2.01
C VAL A 55 0.02 -1.80 -1.58
N ALA A 56 0.96 -0.87 -1.58
CA ALA A 56 2.34 -1.22 -1.28
C ALA A 56 2.56 -1.59 0.19
N VAL A 57 1.81 -0.97 1.12
CA VAL A 57 1.78 -1.35 2.54
C VAL A 57 1.21 -2.76 2.72
N TYR A 58 0.04 -3.05 2.15
CA TYR A 58 -0.58 -4.37 2.31
C TYR A 58 0.19 -5.47 1.59
N ARG A 59 0.83 -5.16 0.47
CA ARG A 59 1.73 -6.10 -0.22
C ARG A 59 2.91 -6.48 0.66
N GLU A 60 3.57 -5.50 1.27
CA GLU A 60 4.69 -5.77 2.19
C GLU A 60 4.24 -6.59 3.40
N ARG A 61 3.03 -6.35 3.92
CA ARG A 61 2.47 -7.13 5.03
C ARG A 61 2.20 -8.58 4.64
N ALA A 62 1.60 -8.83 3.47
CA ALA A 62 1.40 -10.19 2.96
C ALA A 62 2.73 -10.95 2.82
N LEU A 63 3.75 -10.30 2.24
CA LEU A 63 5.09 -10.89 2.10
C LEU A 63 5.70 -11.23 3.47
N ARG A 64 5.55 -10.35 4.47
CA ARG A 64 6.04 -10.61 5.84
C ARG A 64 5.27 -11.72 6.55
N ALA A 65 4.00 -11.93 6.20
CA ALA A 65 3.20 -13.04 6.68
C ALA A 65 3.52 -14.37 5.98
N GLY A 66 4.40 -14.36 4.98
CA GLY A 66 4.87 -15.57 4.29
C GLY A 66 4.15 -15.87 2.97
N ALA A 67 3.32 -14.95 2.47
CA ALA A 67 2.76 -15.10 1.12
C ALA A 67 3.86 -14.96 0.06
N GLU A 68 3.78 -15.77 -0.99
CA GLU A 68 4.70 -15.70 -2.11
C GLU A 68 4.28 -14.58 -3.10
N PRO A 69 5.22 -13.97 -3.85
CA PRO A 69 4.89 -12.88 -4.76
C PRO A 69 3.85 -13.24 -5.84
N ASP A 70 3.77 -14.50 -6.25
CA ASP A 70 2.80 -15.02 -7.23
C ASP A 70 1.41 -15.28 -6.62
N GLU A 71 1.31 -15.33 -5.30
CA GLU A 71 0.04 -15.35 -4.54
C GLU A 71 -0.60 -13.96 -4.44
N ILE A 72 0.12 -12.89 -4.80
CA ILE A 72 -0.34 -11.50 -4.64
C ILE A 72 -0.54 -10.82 -6.00
N SER A 73 -1.80 -10.52 -6.32
CA SER A 73 -2.18 -9.69 -7.47
C SER A 73 -2.43 -8.25 -7.04
N VAL A 74 -1.97 -7.28 -7.85
CA VAL A 74 -2.06 -5.85 -7.54
C VAL A 74 -2.78 -5.08 -8.64
N GLY A 75 -3.76 -4.26 -8.25
CA GLY A 75 -4.41 -3.27 -9.11
C GLY A 75 -4.30 -1.86 -8.51
N VAL A 76 -3.36 -1.05 -9.00
CA VAL A 76 -3.24 0.34 -8.56
C VAL A 76 -4.30 1.19 -9.24
N THR A 77 -5.12 1.89 -8.46
CA THR A 77 -6.03 2.92 -8.98
C THR A 77 -5.28 4.24 -9.13
N PRO A 78 -5.56 5.04 -10.18
CA PRO A 78 -4.91 6.34 -10.38
C PRO A 78 -4.96 7.17 -9.10
N ASP A 79 -3.80 7.72 -8.74
CA ASP A 79 -3.52 8.19 -7.38
C ASP A 79 -4.54 9.22 -6.88
N GLY A 80 -5.09 8.96 -5.68
CA GLY A 80 -5.38 10.04 -4.74
C GLY A 80 -4.09 10.51 -4.09
N ASP A 81 -4.06 11.74 -3.59
CA ASP A 81 -2.88 12.47 -3.06
C ASP A 81 -1.94 11.58 -2.23
N LEU A 82 -0.89 11.02 -2.85
CA LEU A 82 0.18 10.33 -2.13
C LEU A 82 1.13 11.37 -1.54
N ASP A 83 1.47 11.20 -0.26
CA ASP A 83 2.53 11.98 0.36
C ASP A 83 3.87 11.76 -0.35
N VAL A 84 4.72 12.77 -0.28
CA VAL A 84 6.06 12.82 -0.87
C VAL A 84 7.08 12.71 0.24
N TYR A 85 8.00 11.76 0.09
CA TYR A 85 9.19 11.64 0.93
C TYR A 85 10.24 12.68 0.50
N CYS A 86 10.65 13.52 1.45
CA CYS A 86 11.74 14.46 1.28
C CYS A 86 13.09 13.79 1.61
N PRO A 87 14.00 13.62 0.63
CA PRO A 87 15.32 13.02 0.88
C PRO A 87 16.26 13.96 1.64
N VAL A 88 15.93 15.25 1.77
CA VAL A 88 16.76 16.24 2.47
C VAL A 88 16.62 16.12 3.99
N CYS A 89 15.39 16.01 4.50
CA CYS A 89 15.11 15.98 5.94
C CYS A 89 14.42 14.71 6.43
N GLY A 90 14.04 13.80 5.53
CA GLY A 90 13.38 12.54 5.86
C GLY A 90 11.87 12.65 6.13
N THR A 91 11.28 13.84 6.03
CA THR A 91 9.84 14.06 6.24
C THR A 91 9.03 13.43 5.13
N VAL A 92 7.93 12.76 5.48
CA VAL A 92 6.87 12.35 4.56
C VAL A 92 5.68 13.30 4.79
N GLY A 93 5.17 13.91 3.74
CA GLY A 93 4.04 14.82 3.83
C GLY A 93 3.48 15.22 2.47
N PRO A 94 2.46 16.09 2.44
CA PRO A 94 1.76 16.44 1.21
C PRO A 94 2.68 17.18 0.23
N ALA A 95 2.18 17.35 -0.99
CA ALA A 95 2.84 17.92 -2.18
C ALA A 95 3.97 18.95 -1.91
N PRO A 96 5.02 18.98 -2.76
CA PRO A 96 6.11 19.94 -2.63
C PRO A 96 5.63 21.40 -2.69
N PRO A 97 6.35 22.33 -2.04
CA PRO A 97 7.64 22.14 -1.34
C PRO A 97 7.51 21.35 -0.03
N CYS A 98 8.63 20.80 0.46
CA CYS A 98 8.64 20.08 1.73
C CYS A 98 8.18 21.00 2.87
N GLY A 99 7.05 20.70 3.50
CA GLY A 99 6.51 21.49 4.61
C GLY A 99 7.38 21.56 5.87
N SER A 100 8.43 20.73 5.96
CA SER A 100 9.37 20.74 7.10
C SER A 100 10.64 21.53 6.84
N CYS A 101 11.34 21.28 5.72
CA CYS A 101 12.63 21.93 5.44
C CYS A 101 12.57 22.98 4.32
N GLY A 102 11.42 23.13 3.66
CA GLY A 102 11.22 24.09 2.58
C GLY A 102 11.88 23.73 1.25
N ALA A 103 12.49 22.54 1.13
CA ALA A 103 13.11 22.12 -0.13
C ALA A 103 12.05 21.96 -1.23
N ASP A 104 12.31 22.56 -2.39
CA ASP A 104 11.57 22.28 -3.62
C ASP A 104 11.93 20.87 -4.11
N LEU A 105 10.90 20.06 -4.38
CA LEU A 105 11.06 18.67 -4.80
C LEU A 105 10.33 18.43 -6.12
N VAL A 106 11.02 17.79 -7.06
CA VAL A 106 10.37 17.14 -8.20
C VAL A 106 9.87 15.78 -7.75
N VAL A 107 8.57 15.53 -7.86
CA VAL A 107 7.95 14.25 -7.49
C VAL A 107 8.14 13.25 -8.61
N THR A 108 8.82 12.15 -8.32
CA THR A 108 8.97 11.04 -9.29
C THR A 108 7.76 10.11 -9.25
N ASP A 109 7.58 9.33 -10.33
CA ASP A 109 6.57 8.25 -10.37
C ASP A 109 6.94 7.05 -9.47
N HIS A 110 8.14 7.05 -8.85
CA HIS A 110 8.56 5.98 -7.98
C HIS A 110 7.86 6.07 -6.62
N VAL A 111 7.11 5.02 -6.26
CA VAL A 111 6.45 4.87 -4.96
C VAL A 111 7.22 3.87 -4.11
N SER A 112 7.61 4.29 -2.91
CA SER A 112 8.26 3.41 -1.93
C SER A 112 7.21 2.59 -1.19
N SER A 113 7.31 1.26 -1.26
CA SER A 113 6.42 0.36 -0.50
C SER A 113 6.62 0.46 1.00
N ARG A 114 7.85 0.69 1.44
CA ARG A 114 8.19 0.82 2.85
C ARG A 114 7.63 2.10 3.46
N LEU A 115 7.67 3.21 2.72
CA LEU A 115 7.24 4.52 3.22
C LEU A 115 5.80 4.87 2.83
N ALA A 116 5.19 4.11 1.91
CA ALA A 116 3.89 4.40 1.33
C ALA A 116 3.82 5.82 0.73
N ALA A 117 4.92 6.30 0.16
CA ALA A 117 5.12 7.68 -0.30
C ALA A 117 5.85 7.71 -1.64
N ARG A 118 5.59 8.75 -2.45
CA ARG A 118 6.38 9.04 -3.65
C ARG A 118 7.74 9.58 -3.28
N LEU A 119 8.77 9.22 -4.05
CA LEU A 119 10.10 9.77 -3.85
C LEU A 119 10.18 11.19 -4.45
N GLY A 120 10.43 12.18 -3.59
CA GLY A 120 10.85 13.50 -4.02
C GLY A 120 12.35 13.52 -4.36
N VAL A 121 12.72 14.30 -5.36
CA VAL A 121 14.12 14.59 -5.71
C VAL A 121 14.30 16.10 -5.56
N PRO A 122 15.33 16.61 -4.85
CA PRO A 122 15.55 18.04 -4.72
C PRO A 122 15.65 18.67 -6.10
N ASP A 123 14.89 19.73 -6.34
CA ASP A 123 15.00 20.52 -7.55
C ASP A 123 16.31 21.32 -7.48
N ALA A 124 17.41 20.67 -7.85
CA ALA A 124 18.66 21.37 -8.09
C ALA A 124 18.51 22.13 -9.41
N ALA A 125 17.88 23.31 -9.37
CA ALA A 125 18.01 24.25 -10.46
C ALA A 125 19.50 24.69 -10.55
N PRO A 126 20.07 24.79 -11.77
CA PRO A 126 21.50 24.96 -12.03
C PRO A 126 22.11 26.26 -11.48
#